data_AF-A0A3B0T351-F1
#
_entry.id   AF-A0A3B0T351-F1
#
_cell.length_a   1.000
_cell.length_b   1.000
_cell.length_c   1.000
_cell.angle_alpha   90.00
_cell.angle_beta   90.00
_cell.angle_gamma   90.00
#
_symmetry.space_group_name_H-M   'P 1'
#
loop_
_entity.id
_entity.type
_entity.pdbx_description
1 polymer ?
#
loop_
_entity_poly.entity_id
_entity_poly.type
_entity_poly.pdbx_seq_one_letter_code
_entity_poly.pdbx_strand_id
1 'polypeptide(L)'
;MTTITTLQAGARVRVQTLLLAGLFLASVARAAPPIEAYGNLPEIRSLAISPNGKHFAYLLDSPEIEGLVVHELGVGAVGGVKTDKIKARFVEFASPDHVILRASETTSVFGFRGRFEHSAAISYNIRADKLTVLLKKTEDLFPAQTGLGRILGVNRDGRRVFMPAFMGRGNNPGYDLLSVDLRNGRGRVVSRGNSDTIDWIVNREGIVLAREDYDNDRNKYEIRTRLRGSWEQVFAQSASQIPLSLVGVN
;
A
#
# COMPACT_ATOMS: atom_id res chain seq x y z
N MET A 1 91.65 55.22 8.94
CA MET A 1 91.57 53.88 8.34
C MET A 1 90.11 53.47 8.34
N THR A 2 89.42 53.12 7.26
CA THR A 2 89.62 53.13 5.82
C THR A 2 88.20 52.85 5.33
N THR A 3 87.57 53.84 4.66
CA THR A 3 86.71 53.73 3.45
C THR A 3 85.54 52.67 3.47
N ILE A 4 84.33 52.84 2.92
CA ILE A 4 83.92 53.46 1.65
C ILE A 4 82.44 53.88 1.71
N THR A 5 82.26 55.06 1.14
CA THR A 5 81.11 55.86 0.70
C THR A 5 79.90 55.13 0.09
N THR A 6 78.76 55.37 0.74
CA THR A 6 77.47 55.91 0.30
C THR A 6 76.85 55.55 -1.07
N LEU A 7 75.57 55.16 -0.94
CA LEU A 7 74.56 54.68 -1.88
C LEU A 7 74.28 55.50 -3.15
N GLN A 8 73.95 54.74 -4.20
CA GLN A 8 73.32 55.19 -5.44
C GLN A 8 71.84 55.54 -5.24
N ALA A 9 71.42 56.66 -5.82
CA ALA A 9 70.01 57.00 -6.05
C ALA A 9 69.70 56.93 -7.55
N GLY A 10 68.76 56.06 -7.91
CA GLY A 10 68.20 55.96 -9.26
C GLY A 10 66.69 55.87 -9.17
N ALA A 11 66.01 56.99 -9.40
CA ALA A 11 64.55 57.04 -9.47
C ALA A 11 64.06 56.44 -10.79
N ARG A 12 63.18 55.43 -10.74
CA ARG A 12 62.26 55.08 -11.83
C ARG A 12 60.94 54.59 -11.25
N VAL A 13 59.91 55.41 -11.41
CA VAL A 13 58.50 55.07 -11.17
C VAL A 13 58.13 53.94 -12.15
N ARG A 14 57.64 52.81 -11.64
CA ARG A 14 56.93 51.81 -12.44
C ARG A 14 55.66 51.37 -11.71
N VAL A 15 54.57 51.57 -12.43
CA VAL A 15 53.17 51.25 -12.14
C VAL A 15 53.04 49.80 -11.65
N GLN A 16 52.49 49.59 -10.46
CA GLN A 16 52.08 48.26 -9.99
C GLN A 16 50.66 47.99 -10.47
N THR A 17 50.53 47.11 -11.46
CA THR A 17 49.25 46.58 -11.93
C THR A 17 48.74 45.56 -10.92
N LEU A 18 47.60 45.83 -10.27
CA LEU A 18 46.84 44.87 -9.49
C LEU A 18 46.26 43.79 -10.43
N LEU A 19 46.72 42.54 -10.32
CA LEU A 19 46.07 41.40 -10.98
C LEU A 19 45.02 40.82 -10.04
N LEU A 20 43.75 41.13 -10.30
CA LEU A 20 42.60 40.53 -9.63
C LEU A 20 42.38 39.12 -10.22
N ALA A 21 42.84 38.09 -9.52
CA ALA A 21 42.61 36.70 -9.92
C ALA A 21 41.12 36.35 -9.73
N GLY A 22 40.36 36.28 -10.83
CA GLY A 22 38.98 35.85 -10.85
C GLY A 22 38.87 34.36 -10.49
N LEU A 23 38.24 34.06 -9.35
CA LEU A 23 37.82 32.72 -8.97
C LEU A 23 36.65 32.31 -9.88
N PHE A 24 36.92 31.61 -10.97
CA PHE A 24 35.87 30.95 -11.75
C PHE A 24 35.33 29.77 -10.92
N LEU A 25 34.16 29.95 -10.32
CA LEU A 25 33.31 28.86 -9.85
C LEU A 25 32.85 28.07 -11.08
N ALA A 26 33.61 27.05 -11.47
CA ALA A 26 33.16 26.08 -12.44
C ALA A 26 31.95 25.33 -11.84
N SER A 27 30.75 25.63 -12.32
CA SER A 27 29.59 24.79 -12.07
C SER A 27 29.87 23.44 -12.74
N VAL A 28 30.14 22.40 -11.95
CA VAL A 28 30.19 21.03 -12.48
C VAL A 28 28.80 20.71 -12.99
N ALA A 29 28.60 20.75 -14.32
CA ALA A 29 27.36 20.32 -14.94
C ALA A 29 27.21 18.81 -14.65
N ARG A 30 26.36 18.48 -13.68
CA ARG A 30 26.04 17.09 -13.37
C ARG A 30 25.22 16.56 -14.54
N ALA A 31 25.79 15.64 -15.32
CA ALA A 31 25.09 14.97 -16.39
C ALA A 31 23.75 14.43 -15.87
N ALA A 32 22.67 14.65 -16.63
CA ALA A 32 21.38 14.06 -16.28
C ALA A 32 21.55 12.53 -16.17
N PRO A 33 20.91 11.88 -15.17
CA PRO A 33 20.88 10.43 -15.10
C PRO A 33 20.46 9.82 -16.45
N PRO A 34 20.99 8.65 -16.83
CA PRO A 34 20.59 7.96 -18.05
C PRO A 34 19.08 7.63 -18.02
N ILE A 35 18.44 7.47 -19.18
CA ILE A 35 16.97 7.29 -19.27
C ILE A 35 16.50 6.05 -18.49
N GLU A 36 17.35 5.03 -18.42
CA GLU A 36 17.17 3.80 -17.65
C GLU A 36 17.02 4.08 -16.15
N ALA A 37 17.67 5.11 -15.62
CA ALA A 37 17.56 5.50 -14.21
C ALA A 37 16.15 6.00 -13.83
N TYR A 38 15.32 6.38 -14.82
CA TYR A 38 13.93 6.78 -14.60
C TYR A 38 12.93 5.62 -14.79
N GLY A 39 13.38 4.46 -15.30
CA GLY A 39 12.55 3.28 -15.53
C GLY A 39 12.65 2.20 -14.45
N ASN A 40 13.71 2.20 -13.64
CA ASN A 40 13.92 1.20 -12.60
C ASN A 40 13.00 1.42 -11.40
N LEU A 41 12.41 0.32 -10.90
CA LEU A 41 11.71 0.36 -9.61
C LEU A 41 12.73 0.56 -8.47
N PRO A 42 12.35 1.27 -7.39
CA PRO A 42 13.16 1.29 -6.19
C PRO A 42 13.38 -0.14 -5.68
N GLU A 43 14.63 -0.47 -5.34
CA GLU A 43 15.00 -1.79 -4.82
C GLU A 43 14.20 -2.15 -3.57
N ILE A 44 13.95 -1.18 -2.68
CA ILE A 44 13.08 -1.36 -1.52
C ILE A 44 11.81 -0.54 -1.72
N ARG A 45 10.65 -1.19 -1.58
CA ARG A 45 9.34 -0.55 -1.69
C ARG A 45 8.37 -1.05 -0.62
N SER A 46 7.33 -0.27 -0.36
CA SER A 46 6.24 -0.60 0.58
C SER A 46 6.72 -1.02 1.98
N LEU A 47 7.53 -0.22 2.65
CA LEU A 47 7.93 -0.54 4.03
C LEU A 47 6.74 -0.42 5.00
N ALA A 48 6.59 -1.40 5.90
CA ALA A 48 5.61 -1.42 6.97
C ALA A 48 6.26 -1.83 8.30
N ILE A 49 5.77 -1.27 9.41
CA ILE A 49 6.23 -1.59 10.77
C ILE A 49 5.11 -2.34 11.49
N SER A 50 5.47 -3.37 12.23
CA SER A 50 4.54 -4.14 13.05
C SER A 50 3.91 -3.30 14.17
N PRO A 51 2.68 -3.60 14.63
CA PRO A 51 2.00 -2.83 15.67
C PRO A 51 2.76 -2.75 17.01
N ASN A 52 3.62 -3.72 17.31
CA ASN A 52 4.45 -3.73 18.52
C ASN A 52 5.84 -3.13 18.31
N GLY A 53 6.13 -2.62 17.11
CA GLY A 53 7.41 -2.00 16.75
C GLY A 53 8.59 -2.97 16.64
N LYS A 54 8.41 -4.28 16.79
CA LYS A 54 9.55 -5.23 16.83
C LYS A 54 10.02 -5.67 15.45
N HIS A 55 9.09 -5.76 14.50
CA HIS A 55 9.37 -6.14 13.13
C HIS A 55 9.10 -5.00 12.16
N PHE A 56 9.83 -5.00 11.04
CA PHE A 56 9.45 -4.28 9.84
C PHE A 56 9.51 -5.23 8.63
N ALA A 57 8.68 -4.94 7.64
CA ALA A 57 8.52 -5.73 6.43
C ALA A 57 8.59 -4.82 5.22
N TYR A 58 9.17 -5.28 4.13
CA TYR A 58 9.23 -4.53 2.87
C TYR A 58 9.29 -5.48 1.68
N LEU A 59 9.00 -4.93 0.50
CA LEU A 59 9.21 -5.62 -0.77
C LEU A 59 10.60 -5.25 -1.28
N LEU A 60 11.41 -6.27 -1.56
CA LEU A 60 12.71 -6.18 -2.21
C LEU A 60 12.54 -6.53 -3.69
N ASP A 61 13.16 -5.75 -4.55
CA ASP A 61 13.25 -5.94 -6.00
C ASP A 61 14.72 -5.74 -6.42
N SER A 62 15.51 -6.80 -6.26
CA SER A 62 16.92 -6.83 -6.66
C SER A 62 17.17 -7.93 -7.70
N PRO A 63 18.28 -7.89 -8.45
CA PRO A 63 18.61 -8.94 -9.43
C PRO A 63 18.71 -10.35 -8.84
N GLU A 64 18.98 -10.47 -7.53
CA GLU A 64 19.15 -11.74 -6.84
C GLU A 64 17.86 -12.22 -6.17
N ILE A 65 17.06 -11.29 -5.64
CA ILE A 65 15.89 -11.59 -4.81
C ILE A 65 14.78 -10.58 -5.12
N GLU A 66 13.65 -11.10 -5.59
CA GLU A 66 12.36 -10.40 -5.61
C GLU A 66 11.43 -11.03 -4.57
N GLY A 67 11.04 -10.28 -3.54
CA GLY A 67 10.25 -10.86 -2.46
C GLY A 67 9.84 -9.94 -1.32
N LEU A 68 8.95 -10.44 -0.48
CA LEU A 68 8.72 -9.90 0.85
C LEU A 68 9.87 -10.30 1.77
N VAL A 69 10.44 -9.34 2.48
CA VAL A 69 11.45 -9.57 3.52
C VAL A 69 10.93 -9.03 4.85
N VAL A 70 11.13 -9.79 5.93
CA VAL A 70 10.75 -9.39 7.29
C VAL A 70 11.99 -9.40 8.17
N HIS A 71 12.21 -8.29 8.88
CA HIS A 71 13.30 -8.12 9.83
C HIS A 71 12.77 -7.93 11.23
N GLU A 72 13.50 -8.43 12.22
CA GLU A 72 13.37 -8.07 13.63
C GLU A 72 14.43 -7.01 13.98
N LEU A 73 14.00 -5.94 14.64
CA LEU A 73 14.89 -4.84 15.04
C LEU A 73 16.00 -5.35 15.96
N GLY A 74 17.25 -5.06 15.61
CA GLY A 74 18.43 -5.48 16.38
C GLY A 74 18.88 -6.93 16.13
N VAL A 75 18.13 -7.71 15.34
CA VAL A 75 18.48 -9.10 15.01
C VAL A 75 18.82 -9.24 13.51
N GLY A 76 17.99 -8.68 12.63
CA GLY A 76 18.14 -8.81 11.18
C GLY A 76 16.97 -9.57 10.54
N ALA A 77 17.22 -10.19 9.38
CA ALA A 77 16.17 -10.89 8.63
C ALA A 77 15.72 -12.16 9.38
N VAL A 78 14.41 -12.26 9.63
CA VAL A 78 13.78 -13.37 10.37
C VAL A 78 12.79 -14.17 9.52
N GLY A 79 12.47 -13.70 8.31
CA GLY A 79 11.57 -14.40 7.40
C GLY A 79 11.38 -13.65 6.08
N GLY A 80 10.64 -14.28 5.18
CA GLY A 80 10.35 -13.72 3.87
C GLY A 80 9.80 -14.74 2.90
N VAL A 81 9.34 -14.26 1.75
CA VAL A 81 8.86 -15.11 0.66
C VAL A 81 9.21 -14.48 -0.68
N LYS A 82 9.64 -15.30 -1.64
CA LYS A 82 9.79 -14.87 -3.03
C LYS A 82 8.45 -14.48 -3.64
N THR A 83 8.44 -13.42 -4.44
CA THR A 83 7.25 -12.94 -5.14
C THR A 83 7.40 -12.91 -6.65
N ASP A 84 8.47 -13.49 -7.20
CA ASP A 84 8.83 -13.59 -8.63
C ASP A 84 7.72 -14.12 -9.56
N LYS A 85 6.69 -14.76 -9.01
CA LYS A 85 5.55 -15.32 -9.76
C LYS A 85 4.24 -14.53 -9.63
N ILE A 86 4.22 -13.45 -8.85
CA ILE A 86 3.02 -12.63 -8.60
C ILE A 86 3.37 -11.15 -8.61
N LYS A 87 2.43 -10.28 -9.00
CA LYS A 87 2.68 -8.83 -8.91
C LYS A 87 2.45 -8.37 -7.48
N ALA A 88 3.46 -8.47 -6.62
CA ALA A 88 3.41 -7.92 -5.26
C ALA A 88 3.25 -6.39 -5.32
N ARG A 89 2.26 -5.83 -4.61
CA ARG A 89 1.92 -4.40 -4.68
C ARG A 89 2.23 -3.67 -3.37
N PHE A 90 1.72 -4.19 -2.27
CA PHE A 90 1.82 -3.56 -0.96
C PHE A 90 2.02 -4.60 0.13
N VAL A 91 2.68 -4.19 1.21
CA VAL A 91 2.73 -4.93 2.47
C VAL A 91 2.29 -4.06 3.62
N GLU A 92 1.59 -4.66 4.57
CA GLU A 92 1.13 -4.06 5.81
C GLU A 92 1.09 -5.12 6.91
N PHE A 93 1.06 -4.73 8.18
CA PHE A 93 0.89 -5.69 9.27
C PHE A 93 -0.58 -5.76 9.71
N ALA A 94 -1.14 -6.97 9.76
CA ALA A 94 -2.42 -7.19 10.43
C ALA A 94 -2.22 -7.40 11.94
N SER A 95 -1.16 -8.09 12.34
CA SER A 95 -0.79 -8.27 13.75
C SER A 95 0.72 -8.53 13.86
N PRO A 96 1.32 -8.54 15.07
CA PRO A 96 2.76 -8.69 15.22
C PRO A 96 3.41 -9.88 14.48
N ASP A 97 2.64 -10.96 14.28
CA ASP A 97 3.12 -12.19 13.63
C ASP A 97 2.59 -12.36 12.20
N HIS A 98 1.72 -11.46 11.72
CA HIS A 98 1.04 -11.58 10.43
C HIS A 98 1.28 -10.35 9.56
N VAL A 99 2.07 -10.54 8.51
CA VAL A 99 2.23 -9.57 7.40
C VAL A 99 1.16 -9.89 6.36
N ILE A 100 0.47 -8.87 5.87
CA ILE A 100 -0.38 -8.97 4.69
C ILE A 100 0.45 -8.54 3.48
N LEU A 101 0.52 -9.41 2.49
CA LEU A 101 0.99 -9.12 1.15
C LEU A 101 -0.23 -8.97 0.24
N ARG A 102 -0.44 -7.77 -0.32
CA ARG A 102 -1.41 -7.56 -1.39
C ARG A 102 -0.72 -7.75 -2.73
N ALA A 103 -1.23 -8.69 -3.52
CA ALA A 103 -0.71 -8.99 -4.84
C ALA A 103 -1.82 -8.95 -5.89
N SER A 104 -1.43 -8.82 -7.15
CA SER A 104 -2.37 -8.87 -8.28
C SER A 104 -1.85 -9.70 -9.44
N GLU A 105 -2.77 -10.12 -10.30
CA GLU A 105 -2.49 -10.85 -11.54
C GLU A 105 -3.55 -10.49 -12.58
N THR A 106 -3.14 -10.41 -13.85
CA THR A 106 -4.07 -10.25 -14.96
C THR A 106 -4.55 -11.63 -15.41
N THR A 107 -5.81 -11.96 -15.13
CA THR A 107 -6.35 -13.31 -15.35
C THR A 107 -7.63 -13.30 -16.17
N SER A 108 -8.07 -14.49 -16.60
CA SER A 108 -9.37 -14.74 -17.21
C SER A 108 -10.08 -15.82 -16.40
N VAL A 109 -11.38 -15.67 -16.16
CA VAL A 109 -12.18 -16.66 -15.43
C VAL A 109 -13.16 -17.32 -16.38
N PHE A 110 -13.25 -18.66 -16.34
CA PHE A 110 -14.18 -19.42 -17.16
C PHE A 110 -15.63 -18.93 -16.93
N GLY A 111 -16.38 -18.73 -18.02
CA GLY A 111 -17.73 -18.18 -17.98
C GLY A 111 -17.80 -16.65 -18.00
N PHE A 112 -16.67 -15.94 -18.01
CA PHE A 112 -16.62 -14.48 -18.10
C PHE A 112 -15.78 -14.01 -19.29
N ARG A 113 -16.23 -12.94 -19.95
CA ARG A 113 -15.57 -12.40 -21.15
C ARG A 113 -14.42 -11.45 -20.76
N GLY A 114 -13.26 -11.66 -21.39
CA GLY A 114 -12.11 -10.77 -21.27
C GLY A 114 -11.15 -11.15 -20.14
N ARG A 115 -10.10 -10.33 -19.99
CA ARG A 115 -9.13 -10.42 -18.89
C ARG A 115 -9.33 -9.24 -17.96
N PHE A 116 -9.11 -9.45 -16.67
CA PHE A 116 -9.17 -8.39 -15.66
C PHE A 116 -8.04 -8.54 -14.65
N GLU A 117 -7.68 -7.44 -14.00
CA GLU A 117 -6.71 -7.47 -12.89
C GLU A 117 -7.42 -7.99 -11.64
N HIS A 118 -7.03 -9.17 -11.21
CA HIS A 118 -7.51 -9.80 -9.99
C HIS A 118 -6.50 -9.53 -8.86
N SER A 119 -6.95 -8.96 -7.75
CA SER A 119 -6.11 -8.69 -6.58
C SER A 119 -6.48 -9.61 -5.42
N ALA A 120 -5.49 -10.10 -4.68
CA ALA A 120 -5.68 -10.93 -3.49
C ALA A 120 -4.87 -10.40 -2.31
N ALA A 121 -5.34 -10.68 -1.09
CA ALA A 121 -4.58 -10.50 0.13
C ALA A 121 -4.04 -11.87 0.59
N ILE A 122 -2.76 -11.91 0.94
CA ILE A 122 -2.07 -13.11 1.39
C ILE A 122 -1.50 -12.81 2.77
N SER A 123 -1.87 -13.58 3.79
CA SER A 123 -1.24 -13.47 5.10
C SER A 123 -0.01 -14.36 5.16
N TYR A 124 1.14 -13.75 5.46
CA TYR A 124 2.37 -14.43 5.84
C TYR A 124 2.49 -14.44 7.36
N ASN A 125 2.46 -15.64 7.97
CA ASN A 125 2.74 -15.82 9.38
C ASN A 125 4.26 -16.00 9.56
N ILE A 126 4.90 -15.05 10.24
CA ILE A 126 6.35 -14.99 10.42
C ILE A 126 6.86 -16.21 11.19
N ARG A 127 6.18 -16.57 12.30
CA ARG A 127 6.62 -17.65 13.20
C ARG A 127 6.50 -19.03 12.58
N ALA A 128 5.45 -19.25 11.80
CA ALA A 128 5.15 -20.53 11.17
C ALA A 128 5.72 -20.66 9.76
N ASP A 129 6.39 -19.61 9.26
CA ASP A 129 6.84 -19.46 7.88
C ASP A 129 5.80 -19.91 6.84
N LYS A 130 4.59 -19.36 6.97
CA LYS A 130 3.41 -19.88 6.25
C LYS A 130 2.60 -18.81 5.56
N LEU A 131 2.31 -19.04 4.29
CA LEU A 131 1.40 -18.23 3.49
C LEU A 131 -0.03 -18.77 3.53
N THR A 132 -0.99 -17.84 3.61
CA THR A 132 -2.41 -18.13 3.56
C THR A 132 -3.10 -17.11 2.65
N VAL A 133 -3.60 -17.55 1.50
CA VAL A 133 -4.44 -16.71 0.63
C VAL A 133 -5.79 -16.50 1.33
N LEU A 134 -6.14 -15.24 1.58
CA LEU A 134 -7.38 -14.87 2.24
C LEU A 134 -8.57 -15.04 1.28
N LEU A 135 -9.74 -15.36 1.83
CA LEU A 135 -10.98 -15.70 1.13
C LEU A 135 -10.96 -16.96 0.25
N LYS A 136 -9.80 -17.58 -0.02
CA LYS A 136 -9.69 -18.77 -0.89
C LYS A 136 -10.54 -19.96 -0.46
N LYS A 137 -10.82 -20.09 0.85
CA LYS A 137 -11.62 -21.19 1.43
C LYS A 137 -13.04 -20.76 1.82
N THR A 138 -13.49 -19.64 1.29
CA THR A 138 -14.83 -19.10 1.54
C THR A 138 -15.80 -19.64 0.50
N GLU A 139 -16.90 -20.20 0.96
CA GLU A 139 -17.99 -20.68 0.11
C GLU A 139 -18.80 -19.51 -0.46
N ASP A 140 -19.46 -19.73 -1.59
CA ASP A 140 -20.33 -18.74 -2.25
C ASP A 140 -19.68 -17.40 -2.63
N LEU A 141 -18.35 -17.35 -2.69
CA LEU A 141 -17.65 -16.21 -3.27
C LEU A 141 -18.02 -16.07 -4.76
N PHE A 142 -18.43 -14.87 -5.19
CA PHE A 142 -18.76 -14.65 -6.60
C PHE A 142 -17.49 -14.88 -7.46
N PRO A 143 -17.56 -15.72 -8.51
CA PRO A 143 -16.35 -16.27 -9.14
C PRO A 143 -15.50 -15.26 -9.92
N ALA A 144 -16.11 -14.25 -10.54
CA ALA A 144 -15.37 -13.22 -11.27
C ALA A 144 -15.60 -11.85 -10.65
N GLN A 145 -14.74 -11.50 -9.71
CA GLN A 145 -14.76 -10.20 -9.05
C GLN A 145 -13.35 -9.65 -8.90
N THR A 146 -13.27 -8.33 -8.74
CA THR A 146 -12.04 -7.61 -8.41
C THR A 146 -12.03 -7.29 -6.91
N GLY A 147 -10.90 -6.78 -6.41
CA GLY A 147 -10.87 -6.20 -5.06
C GLY A 147 -10.76 -7.19 -3.90
N LEU A 148 -10.57 -8.50 -4.12
CA LEU A 148 -10.37 -9.49 -3.05
C LEU A 148 -9.10 -9.28 -2.19
N GLY A 149 -8.30 -8.26 -2.47
CA GLY A 149 -7.18 -7.81 -1.64
C GLY A 149 -7.53 -6.67 -0.68
N ARG A 150 -8.79 -6.20 -0.66
CA ARG A 150 -9.20 -5.07 0.17
C ARG A 150 -9.47 -5.51 1.61
N ILE A 151 -8.82 -4.84 2.56
CA ILE A 151 -9.00 -5.02 4.00
C ILE A 151 -9.48 -3.70 4.57
N LEU A 152 -10.57 -3.72 5.35
CA LEU A 152 -11.15 -2.54 6.01
C LEU A 152 -10.64 -2.34 7.43
N GLY A 153 -10.10 -3.41 8.03
CA GLY A 153 -9.58 -3.37 9.37
C GLY A 153 -9.22 -4.75 9.88
N VAL A 154 -8.54 -4.75 11.02
CA VAL A 154 -8.19 -5.95 11.77
C VAL A 154 -9.08 -6.02 13.00
N ASN A 155 -9.54 -7.21 13.36
CA ASN A 155 -10.29 -7.38 14.59
C ASN A 155 -9.40 -7.19 15.84
N ARG A 156 -10.04 -6.99 16.99
CA ARG A 156 -9.37 -6.65 18.25
C ARG A 156 -8.26 -7.61 18.70
N ASP A 157 -8.40 -8.91 18.42
CA ASP A 157 -7.41 -9.93 18.81
C ASP A 157 -6.29 -10.14 17.77
N GLY A 158 -6.35 -9.45 16.62
CA GLY A 158 -5.34 -9.55 15.57
C GLY A 158 -5.33 -10.87 14.79
N ARG A 159 -6.38 -11.69 14.90
CA ARG A 159 -6.47 -13.02 14.27
C ARG A 159 -7.32 -13.03 13.00
N ARG A 160 -8.11 -11.98 12.78
CA ARG A 160 -9.00 -11.85 11.62
C ARG A 160 -8.94 -10.46 11.03
N VAL A 161 -9.26 -10.38 9.74
CA VAL A 161 -9.44 -9.11 9.03
C VAL A 161 -10.87 -9.01 8.50
N PHE A 162 -11.35 -7.78 8.34
CA PHE A 162 -12.62 -7.50 7.70
C PHE A 162 -12.40 -7.20 6.23
N MET A 163 -13.03 -7.98 5.36
CA MET A 163 -12.86 -7.91 3.92
C MET A 163 -14.23 -7.92 3.24
N PRO A 164 -14.54 -6.93 2.39
CA PRO A 164 -15.74 -6.95 1.59
C PRO A 164 -15.53 -7.79 0.33
N ALA A 165 -16.56 -8.52 -0.09
CA ALA A 165 -16.54 -9.31 -1.33
C ALA A 165 -17.95 -9.49 -1.89
N PHE A 166 -18.04 -9.63 -3.20
CA PHE A 166 -19.28 -10.05 -3.85
C PHE A 166 -19.55 -11.52 -3.54
N MET A 167 -20.76 -11.82 -3.06
CA MET A 167 -21.19 -13.15 -2.64
C MET A 167 -22.45 -13.58 -3.40
N GLY A 168 -22.57 -14.88 -3.65
CA GLY A 168 -23.69 -15.51 -4.36
C GLY A 168 -23.37 -15.88 -5.82
N ARG A 169 -24.40 -16.32 -6.54
CA ARG A 169 -24.29 -16.81 -7.94
C ARG A 169 -25.27 -16.13 -8.91
N GLY A 170 -26.02 -15.12 -8.45
CA GLY A 170 -26.98 -14.39 -9.27
C GLY A 170 -26.32 -13.27 -10.09
N ASN A 171 -27.09 -12.65 -10.99
CA ASN A 171 -26.63 -11.52 -11.82
C ASN A 171 -26.35 -10.24 -11.02
N ASN A 172 -26.83 -10.17 -9.78
CA ASN A 172 -26.70 -9.00 -8.93
C ASN A 172 -26.24 -9.43 -7.52
N PRO A 173 -24.97 -9.91 -7.38
CA PRO A 173 -24.46 -10.40 -6.11
C PRO A 173 -24.40 -9.27 -5.09
N GLY A 174 -24.66 -9.59 -3.82
CA GLY A 174 -24.49 -8.63 -2.73
C GLY A 174 -23.02 -8.39 -2.44
N TYR A 175 -22.63 -7.14 -2.20
CA TYR A 175 -21.29 -6.81 -1.71
C TYR A 175 -21.24 -6.95 -0.19
N ASP A 176 -21.01 -8.17 0.28
CA ASP A 176 -21.08 -8.55 1.68
C ASP A 176 -19.80 -8.17 2.44
N LEU A 177 -19.92 -7.99 3.75
CA LEU A 177 -18.79 -7.84 4.67
C LEU A 177 -18.45 -9.20 5.30
N LEU A 178 -17.20 -9.64 5.19
CA LEU A 178 -16.72 -10.89 5.79
C LEU A 178 -15.65 -10.64 6.87
N SER A 179 -15.63 -11.50 7.89
CA SER A 179 -14.51 -11.67 8.81
C SER A 179 -13.69 -12.88 8.38
N VAL A 180 -12.41 -12.70 8.12
CA VAL A 180 -11.52 -13.70 7.50
C VAL A 180 -10.40 -14.08 8.46
N ASP A 181 -10.25 -15.38 8.78
CA ASP A 181 -9.17 -15.88 9.65
C ASP A 181 -7.83 -15.85 8.93
N LEU A 182 -6.84 -15.15 9.51
CA LEU A 182 -5.52 -14.93 8.93
C LEU A 182 -4.70 -16.22 8.76
N ARG A 183 -5.00 -17.28 9.52
CA ARG A 183 -4.22 -18.53 9.52
C ARG A 183 -4.73 -19.56 8.53
N ASN A 184 -6.02 -19.52 8.19
CA ASN A 184 -6.63 -20.50 7.30
C ASN A 184 -7.30 -19.90 6.06
N GLY A 185 -7.55 -18.58 6.03
CA GLY A 185 -8.09 -17.84 4.90
C GLY A 185 -9.60 -17.98 4.71
N ARG A 186 -10.33 -18.63 5.62
CA ARG A 186 -11.79 -18.80 5.52
C ARG A 186 -12.49 -17.54 6.02
N GLY A 187 -13.36 -16.99 5.17
CA GLY A 187 -14.28 -15.91 5.48
C GLY A 187 -15.57 -16.42 6.12
N ARG A 188 -16.19 -15.58 6.95
CA ARG A 188 -17.56 -15.73 7.45
C ARG A 188 -18.27 -14.41 7.28
N VAL A 189 -19.50 -14.44 6.76
CA VAL A 189 -20.31 -13.22 6.59
C VAL A 189 -20.59 -12.60 7.97
N VAL A 190 -20.24 -11.32 8.10
CA VAL A 190 -20.57 -10.46 9.26
C VAL A 190 -21.86 -9.72 8.98
N SER A 191 -22.00 -9.16 7.78
CA SER A 191 -23.19 -8.45 7.36
C SER A 191 -23.40 -8.63 5.85
N ARG A 192 -24.67 -8.78 5.45
CA ARG A 192 -25.05 -8.89 4.05
C ARG A 192 -25.28 -7.51 3.44
N GLY A 193 -24.68 -7.29 2.28
CA GLY A 193 -24.92 -6.14 1.42
C GLY A 193 -26.13 -6.36 0.52
N ASN A 194 -26.34 -5.41 -0.37
CA ASN A 194 -27.20 -5.57 -1.53
C ASN A 194 -26.37 -5.28 -2.80
N SER A 195 -27.05 -5.20 -3.94
CA SER A 195 -26.43 -4.89 -5.24
C SER A 195 -25.85 -3.49 -5.34
N ASP A 196 -26.36 -2.57 -4.52
CA ASP A 196 -26.02 -1.15 -4.56
C ASP A 196 -24.92 -0.86 -3.54
N THR A 197 -24.61 -1.79 -2.64
CA THR A 197 -23.59 -1.63 -1.62
C THR A 197 -22.21 -1.48 -2.26
N ILE A 198 -21.55 -0.36 -1.98
CA ILE A 198 -20.22 -0.01 -2.49
C ILE A 198 -19.16 0.03 -1.39
N ASP A 199 -19.54 0.25 -0.12
CA ASP A 199 -18.58 0.26 0.97
C ASP A 199 -19.18 -0.06 2.36
N TRP A 200 -18.30 -0.39 3.30
CA TRP A 200 -18.57 -0.71 4.68
C TRP A 200 -17.61 0.01 5.61
N ILE A 201 -18.15 0.54 6.70
CA ILE A 201 -17.36 1.02 7.84
C ILE A 201 -17.63 0.10 9.02
N VAL A 202 -16.57 -0.53 9.53
CA VAL A 202 -16.63 -1.54 10.59
C VAL A 202 -15.58 -1.27 11.65
N ASN A 203 -15.94 -1.45 12.92
CA ASN A 203 -14.99 -1.31 14.02
C ASN A 203 -14.21 -2.62 14.30
N ARG A 204 -13.29 -2.58 15.26
CA ARG A 204 -12.45 -3.74 15.64
C ARG A 204 -13.22 -4.92 16.23
N GLU A 205 -14.44 -4.69 16.73
CA GLU A 205 -15.35 -5.73 17.22
C GLU A 205 -16.15 -6.40 16.09
N GLY A 206 -16.11 -5.87 14.85
CA GLY A 206 -16.91 -6.34 13.74
C GLY A 206 -18.32 -5.75 13.69
N ILE A 207 -18.58 -4.70 14.47
CA ILE A 207 -19.83 -3.95 14.43
C ILE A 207 -19.79 -3.02 13.22
N VAL A 208 -20.80 -3.13 12.36
CA VAL A 208 -20.97 -2.24 11.20
C VAL A 208 -21.48 -0.88 11.68
N LEU A 209 -20.66 0.14 11.53
CA LEU A 209 -20.98 1.52 11.87
C LEU A 209 -21.77 2.18 10.74
N ALA A 210 -21.38 1.93 9.49
CA ALA A 210 -22.04 2.43 8.30
C ALA A 210 -21.89 1.47 7.10
N ARG A 211 -22.83 1.59 6.16
CA ARG A 211 -22.79 1.00 4.83
C ARG A 211 -23.09 2.11 3.82
N GLU A 212 -22.31 2.14 2.75
CA GLU A 212 -22.55 3.03 1.61
C GLU A 212 -23.21 2.26 0.50
N ASP A 213 -24.30 2.82 -0.04
CA ASP A 213 -25.01 2.28 -1.19
C ASP A 213 -25.05 3.34 -2.31
N TYR A 214 -24.90 2.91 -3.56
CA TYR A 214 -25.10 3.72 -4.75
C TYR A 214 -25.95 2.97 -5.78
N ASP A 215 -27.18 3.44 -5.95
CA ASP A 215 -28.13 2.95 -6.95
C ASP A 215 -27.90 3.70 -8.27
N ASN A 216 -27.30 2.99 -9.23
CA ASN A 216 -27.00 3.53 -10.56
C ASN A 216 -28.25 3.85 -11.38
N ASP A 217 -29.34 3.09 -11.20
CA ASP A 217 -30.56 3.26 -12.00
C ASP A 217 -31.31 4.53 -11.57
N ARG A 218 -31.28 4.82 -10.26
CA ARG A 218 -31.96 5.99 -9.67
C ARG A 218 -31.03 7.17 -9.44
N ASN A 219 -29.73 7.05 -9.71
CA ASN A 219 -28.70 8.04 -9.39
C ASN A 219 -28.83 8.49 -7.92
N LYS A 220 -28.83 7.51 -7.00
CA LYS A 220 -29.07 7.76 -5.57
C LYS A 220 -27.94 7.18 -4.72
N TYR A 221 -27.29 8.05 -3.96
CA TYR A 221 -26.31 7.69 -2.94
C TYR A 221 -26.96 7.68 -1.55
N GLU A 222 -26.69 6.65 -0.76
CA GLU A 222 -27.17 6.51 0.62
C GLU A 222 -26.04 6.09 1.58
N ILE A 223 -26.08 6.63 2.80
CA ILE A 223 -25.33 6.11 3.94
C ILE A 223 -26.34 5.56 4.94
N ARG A 224 -26.13 4.31 5.34
CA ARG A 224 -27.00 3.60 6.28
C ARG A 224 -26.24 3.09 7.47
N THR A 225 -26.88 3.04 8.63
CA THR A 225 -26.30 2.47 9.87
C THR A 225 -27.18 1.35 10.41
N ARG A 226 -26.58 0.43 11.18
CA ARG A 226 -27.30 -0.67 11.84
C ARG A 226 -27.07 -0.74 13.36
N LEU A 227 -26.59 0.35 13.97
CA LEU A 227 -26.25 0.37 15.39
C LEU A 227 -27.43 0.05 16.33
N ARG A 228 -28.67 0.25 15.87
CA ARG A 228 -29.90 -0.03 16.63
C ARG A 228 -30.58 -1.34 16.24
N GLY A 229 -29.88 -2.23 15.53
CA GLY A 229 -30.36 -3.57 15.13
C GLY A 229 -31.08 -3.61 13.78
N SER A 230 -31.70 -2.51 13.34
CA SER A 230 -32.28 -2.32 12.00
C SER A 230 -31.46 -1.34 11.16
N TRP A 231 -31.55 -1.46 9.84
CA TRP A 231 -30.96 -0.50 8.91
C TRP A 231 -31.73 0.82 8.96
N GLU A 232 -31.03 1.91 9.26
CA GLU A 232 -31.56 3.28 9.30
C GLU A 232 -30.77 4.14 8.32
N GLN A 233 -31.47 5.01 7.58
CA GLN A 233 -30.83 5.98 6.70
C GLN A 233 -30.23 7.11 7.53
N VAL A 234 -28.93 7.36 7.34
CA VAL A 234 -28.21 8.50 7.94
C VAL A 234 -28.16 9.67 6.97
N PHE A 235 -27.94 9.37 5.68
CA PHE A 235 -27.82 10.36 4.62
C PHE A 235 -28.36 9.79 3.31
N ALA A 236 -28.93 10.64 2.46
CA ALA A 236 -29.27 10.31 1.09
C ALA A 236 -29.17 11.53 0.18
N GLN A 237 -28.70 11.33 -1.04
CA GLN A 237 -28.59 12.37 -2.05
C GLN A 237 -28.82 11.79 -3.44
N SER A 238 -29.62 12.49 -4.26
CA SER A 238 -29.65 12.24 -5.70
C SER A 238 -28.43 12.88 -6.35
N ALA A 239 -27.62 12.06 -7.01
CA ALA A 239 -26.39 12.47 -7.69
C ALA A 239 -26.08 11.48 -8.81
N SER A 240 -25.68 11.97 -9.98
CA SER A 240 -25.30 11.15 -11.14
C SER A 240 -23.97 10.41 -10.97
N GLN A 241 -23.25 10.71 -9.90
CA GLN A 241 -21.99 10.10 -9.50
C GLN A 241 -21.94 10.05 -7.97
N ILE A 242 -21.06 9.23 -7.41
CA ILE A 242 -20.80 9.18 -5.96
C ILE A 242 -20.33 10.57 -5.48
N PRO A 243 -21.11 11.28 -4.64
CA PRO A 243 -20.89 12.71 -4.39
C PRO A 243 -19.85 13.00 -3.30
N LEU A 244 -19.49 12.00 -2.48
CA LEU A 244 -18.55 12.15 -1.38
C LEU A 244 -17.77 10.85 -1.14
N SER A 245 -16.65 10.96 -0.43
CA SER A 245 -15.88 9.82 0.07
C SER A 245 -16.03 9.74 1.58
N LEU A 246 -16.35 8.54 2.08
CA LEU A 246 -16.38 8.26 3.51
C LEU A 246 -15.09 7.54 3.91
N VAL A 247 -14.51 7.94 5.04
CA VAL A 247 -13.33 7.29 5.61
C VAL A 247 -13.63 6.96 7.07
N GLY A 248 -13.53 5.67 7.41
CA GLY A 248 -13.54 5.22 8.78
C GLY A 248 -12.18 5.49 9.43
N VAL A 249 -12.18 6.13 10.60
CA VAL A 249 -10.97 6.32 11.41
C VAL A 249 -11.06 5.36 12.59
N ASN A 250 -10.05 4.49 12.72
CA ASN A 250 -9.97 3.41 13.72
C ASN A 250 -8.83 3.65 14.72
#